data_AF-A0A1C5FIA3-F1
#
_entry.id   AF-A0A1C5FIA3-F1
#
_cell.length_a   1.000
_cell.length_b   1.000
_cell.length_c   1.000
_cell.angle_alpha   90.00
_cell.angle_beta   90.00
_cell.angle_gamma   90.00
#
_symmetry.space_group_name_H-M   'P 1'
#
loop_
_entity.id
_entity.type
_entity.pdbx_description
1 polymer ?
#
loop_
_entity_poly.entity_id
_entity_poly.type
_entity_poly.pdbx_seq_one_letter_code
_entity_poly.pdbx_strand_id
1 'polypeptide(L)' 'MAQDPSDRTDPFDWTDDEARRRETAGLVRTLRPRPADSTLLDLASNDYLGLARHPAVTGAAADAARRWGAGATGSRPG' A
#
# COMPACT_ATOMS: atom_id res chain seq x y z
N MET A 1 24.76 -17.23 41.41
CA MET A 1 24.51 -17.56 39.99
C MET A 1 23.52 -16.52 39.48
N ALA A 2 24.04 -15.39 39.00
CA ALA A 2 23.21 -14.32 38.47
C ALA A 2 22.60 -14.80 37.15
N GLN A 3 21.28 -14.75 37.02
CA GLN A 3 20.64 -14.92 35.72
C GLN A 3 21.06 -13.75 34.82
N ASP A 4 21.62 -14.07 33.67
CA ASP A 4 21.99 -13.11 32.64
C ASP A 4 20.71 -12.49 32.07
N PRO A 5 20.52 -11.15 32.11
CA PRO A 5 19.31 -10.50 31.60
C PRO A 5 19.13 -10.62 30.08
N SER A 6 20.05 -11.28 29.37
CA SER A 6 19.97 -11.54 27.92
C SER A 6 19.08 -12.73 27.53
N ASP A 7 18.53 -13.49 28.48
CA ASP A 7 17.72 -14.68 28.19
C ASP A 7 16.24 -14.38 27.89
N ARG A 8 15.94 -13.12 27.55
CA ARG A 8 14.63 -12.68 27.11
C ARG A 8 14.69 -12.48 25.61
N THR A 9 14.34 -13.53 24.86
CA THR A 9 14.06 -13.46 23.41
C THR A 9 13.39 -12.13 23.10
N ASP A 10 13.94 -11.38 22.16
CA ASP A 10 13.36 -10.10 21.78
C ASP A 10 11.94 -10.42 21.26
N PRO A 11 10.88 -9.78 21.80
CA PRO A 11 9.52 -9.95 21.31
C PRO A 11 9.34 -9.73 19.81
N PHE A 12 10.33 -9.13 19.13
CA PHE A 12 10.33 -8.92 17.68
C PHE A 12 11.19 -9.90 16.87
N ASP A 13 11.97 -10.80 17.49
CA ASP A 13 12.84 -11.77 16.79
C ASP A 13 12.06 -12.62 15.76
N TRP A 14 10.81 -12.97 16.07
CA TRP A 14 9.94 -13.72 15.17
C TRP A 14 9.66 -12.97 13.86
N THR A 15 9.71 -11.63 13.87
CA THR A 15 9.49 -10.80 12.68
C THR A 15 10.63 -10.97 11.69
N ASP A 16 11.87 -11.04 12.20
CA ASP A 16 13.06 -11.26 11.37
C ASP A 16 13.10 -12.67 10.80
N ASP A 17 12.69 -13.68 11.58
CA ASP A 17 12.50 -15.05 11.09
C ASP A 17 11.46 -15.13 9.97
N GLU A 18 10.32 -14.47 10.17
CA GLU A 18 9.23 -14.40 9.21
C GLU A 18 9.59 -13.59 7.95
N ALA A 19 10.44 -12.57 8.06
CA ALA A 19 11.02 -11.85 6.93
C ALA A 19 11.96 -12.76 6.11
N ARG A 20 12.91 -13.44 6.77
CA ARG A 20 13.82 -14.41 6.12
C ARG A 20 13.07 -15.54 5.42
N ARG A 21 12.00 -16.05 6.03
CA ARG A 21 11.12 -17.07 5.41
C ARG A 21 10.49 -16.56 4.12
N ARG A 22 9.97 -15.33 4.11
CA ARG A 22 9.40 -14.72 2.90
C ARG A 22 10.45 -14.45 1.83
N GLU A 23 11.65 -14.01 2.21
CA GLU A 23 12.78 -13.81 1.30
C GLU A 23 13.20 -15.11 0.63
N THR A 24 13.43 -16.16 1.43
CA THR A 24 13.85 -17.48 0.94
C THR A 24 12.78 -18.12 0.04
N ALA A 25 11.50 -17.87 0.35
CA ALA A 25 10.38 -18.33 -0.47
C ALA A 25 10.13 -17.47 -1.73
N GLY A 26 10.90 -16.39 -1.94
CA GLY A 26 10.70 -15.48 -3.06
C GLY A 26 9.39 -14.68 -3.01
N LEU A 27 8.80 -14.53 -1.83
CA LEU A 27 7.50 -13.88 -1.61
C LEU A 27 7.62 -12.39 -1.27
N VAL A 28 8.84 -11.87 -1.15
CA VAL A 28 9.07 -10.44 -0.94
C VAL A 28 8.71 -9.68 -2.20
N ARG A 29 7.75 -8.76 -2.07
CA ARG A 29 7.33 -7.87 -3.16
C ARG A 29 7.93 -6.50 -2.94
N THR A 30 8.57 -5.97 -3.98
CA THR A 30 9.01 -4.57 -4.00
C THR A 30 8.02 -3.74 -4.80
N LEU A 31 7.46 -2.69 -4.18
CA LEU A 31 6.65 -1.73 -4.89
C LEU A 31 7.53 -0.96 -5.89
N ARG A 32 7.13 -0.97 -7.15
CA ARG A 32 7.72 -0.16 -8.22
C ARG A 32 6.72 0.94 -8.56
N PRO A 33 6.91 2.18 -8.06
CA PRO A 33 6.02 3.28 -8.38
C PRO A 33 5.99 3.49 -9.89
N ARG A 34 4.80 3.53 -10.48
CA ARG A 34 4.64 3.86 -11.89
C ARG A 34 4.57 5.38 -12.05
N PRO A 35 5.37 6.00 -12.94
CA PRO A 35 5.24 7.42 -13.24
C PRO A 35 3.89 7.71 -13.89
N ALA A 36 3.34 8.90 -13.64
CA ALA A 36 2.04 9.32 -14.16
C ALA A 36 1.96 9.21 -15.70
N ASP A 37 3.07 9.52 -16.37
CA ASP A 37 3.21 9.58 -17.83
C ASP A 37 3.78 8.28 -18.45
N SER A 38 3.67 7.15 -17.76
CA SER A 38 4.13 5.86 -18.28
C SER A 38 3.44 5.51 -19.61
N THR A 39 4.21 5.40 -20.68
CA THR A 39 3.77 4.93 -22.01
C THR A 39 3.61 3.40 -22.10
N LEU A 40 3.95 2.69 -21.02
CA LEU A 40 3.84 1.23 -20.95
C LEU A 40 2.37 0.80 -20.86
N LEU A 41 1.98 -0.14 -21.72
CA LEU A 41 0.69 -0.79 -21.67
C LEU A 41 0.58 -1.64 -20.39
N ASP A 42 -0.40 -1.33 -19.55
CA ASP A 42 -0.59 -2.01 -18.28
C ASP A 42 -1.48 -3.25 -18.41
N LEU A 43 -0.86 -4.39 -18.66
CA LEU A 43 -1.56 -5.67 -18.78
C LEU A 43 -1.93 -6.30 -17.43
N ALA A 44 -1.51 -5.71 -16.31
CA ALA A 44 -1.83 -6.17 -14.96
C ALA A 44 -2.85 -5.26 -14.25
N SER A 45 -3.37 -4.25 -14.94
CA SER A 45 -4.40 -3.36 -14.39
C SER A 45 -5.71 -4.12 -14.21
N ASN A 46 -6.35 -3.91 -13.06
CA ASN A 46 -7.74 -4.32 -12.86
C ASN A 46 -8.74 -3.24 -13.33
N ASP A 47 -8.26 -2.14 -13.91
CA ASP A 47 -9.13 -1.11 -14.52
C ASP A 47 -9.57 -1.55 -15.92
N TYR A 48 -10.43 -2.58 -15.95
CA TYR A 48 -10.93 -3.19 -17.19
C TYR A 48 -11.71 -2.20 -18.08
N LEU A 49 -12.25 -1.12 -17.50
CA LEU A 49 -13.06 -0.13 -18.20
C LEU A 49 -12.27 1.16 -18.51
N GLY A 50 -11.01 1.26 -18.08
CA GLY A 50 -10.20 2.47 -18.25
C GLY A 50 -10.74 3.70 -17.52
N LEU A 51 -11.57 3.51 -16.49
CA LEU A 51 -12.28 4.60 -15.83
C LEU A 51 -11.37 5.40 -14.89
N ALA A 52 -10.25 4.82 -14.43
CA ALA A 52 -9.33 5.49 -13.52
C ALA A 52 -8.73 6.79 -14.11
N ARG A 53 -8.65 6.89 -15.45
CA ARG A 53 -8.14 8.08 -16.17
C ARG A 53 -9.19 8.75 -17.05
N HIS A 54 -10.44 8.27 -17.04
CA HIS A 54 -11.47 8.80 -17.93
C HIS A 54 -11.79 10.27 -17.57
N PRO A 55 -11.79 11.21 -18.54
CA PRO A 55 -11.89 12.65 -18.27
C PRO A 55 -13.12 13.06 -17.45
N ALA A 56 -14.26 12.40 -17.66
CA ALA A 56 -15.47 12.69 -16.89
C ALA A 56 -15.34 12.29 -15.41
N VAL A 57 -14.64 11.20 -15.13
CA VAL A 57 -14.43 10.70 -13.75
C VAL A 57 -13.44 11.59 -13.02
N THR A 58 -12.30 11.87 -13.66
CA THR A 58 -11.25 12.71 -13.06
C THR A 58 -11.71 14.16 -12.90
N GLY A 59 -12.50 14.68 -13.85
CA GLY A 59 -13.13 15.99 -13.74
C GLY A 59 -14.10 16.08 -12.56
N ALA A 60 -15.01 15.11 -12.42
CA ALA A 60 -15.94 15.06 -11.29
C ALA A 60 -15.22 14.94 -9.94
N ALA A 61 -14.14 14.16 -9.88
CA ALA A 61 -13.31 14.05 -8.67
C ALA A 61 -12.61 15.37 -8.32
N ALA A 62 -12.07 16.09 -9.30
CA ALA A 62 -11.45 17.40 -9.10
C ALA A 62 -12.47 18.44 -8.62
N ASP A 63 -13.69 18.43 -9.16
CA ASP A 63 -14.78 19.32 -8.73
C ASP A 63 -15.19 19.03 -7.29
N ALA A 64 -15.34 17.76 -6.93
CA ALA A 64 -15.65 17.32 -5.58
C ALA A 64 -14.56 17.76 -4.59
N ALA A 65 -13.28 17.54 -4.92
CA ALA A 65 -12.16 17.93 -4.08
C ALA A 65 -12.08 19.45 -3.87
N ARG A 66 -12.37 20.25 -4.91
CA ARG A 66 -12.45 21.71 -4.80
C ARG A 66 -13.60 22.18 -3.91
N ARG A 67 -14.74 21.48 -3.96
CA ARG A 67 -15.95 21.88 -3.23
C ARG A 67 -15.94 21.46 -1.76
N TRP A 68 -15.40 20.27 -1.47
CA TRP A 68 -15.54 19.63 -0.15
C TRP A 68 -14.21 19.28 0.52
N GLY A 69 -13.08 19.51 -0.17
CA GLY A 69 -11.77 19.05 0.29
C GLY A 69 -11.50 17.58 -0.02
N ALA A 70 -10.28 17.12 0.25
CA ALA A 70 -9.83 15.77 -0.12
C ALA A 70 -10.17 14.68 0.92
N GLY A 71 -10.59 15.07 2.13
CA GLY A 71 -10.83 14.15 3.25
C GLY A 71 -12.31 14.05 3.63
N ALA A 72 -12.73 12.90 4.16
CA ALA A 72 -14.10 12.68 4.61
C ALA A 72 -14.42 13.31 5.99
N THR A 73 -13.43 13.88 6.69
CA THR A 73 -13.54 14.54 8.02
C THR A 73 -14.12 13.71 9.18
N GLY A 74 -14.57 12.46 8.95
CA GLY A 74 -14.98 11.53 10.00
C GLY A 74 -15.70 10.31 9.42
N SER A 75 -15.63 9.17 10.13
CA SER A 75 -16.43 7.98 9.79
C SER A 75 -17.90 8.25 10.09
N ARG A 76 -18.81 7.73 9.26
CA ARG A 76 -20.24 7.77 9.60
C ARG A 76 -20.46 6.98 10.90
N PRO A 77 -21.17 7.52 11.90
CA PRO A 77 -21.57 6.73 13.05
C PRO A 77 -22.47 5.59 12.57
N GLY A 78 -22.10 4.38 12.93
CA GLY A 78 -22.91 3.17 12.73
C GLY A 78 -24.01 3.03 13.75
#